data_AF-A0A832DRJ3-F1
#
_entry.id   AF-A0A832DRJ3-F1
#
_cell.length_a   1.000
_cell.length_b   1.000
_cell.length_c   1.000
_cell.angle_alpha   90.00
_cell.angle_beta   90.00
_cell.angle_gamma   90.00
#
_symmetry.space_group_name_H-M   'P 1'
#
loop_
_entity.id
_entity.type
_entity.pdbx_description
1 polymer ?
#
loop_
_entity_poly.entity_id
_entity_poly.type
_entity_poly.pdbx_seq_one_letter_code
_entity_poly.pdbx_strand_id
1 'polypeptide(L)'
;MLRSPSICGGSKMGALSLSGSLAHATFLSVYGKDEQQRRLAAEFVEYILQRAREEGEDVYRKALEVVEEGRSRGSLRLEGFEKGVDGRLVRIIGGGAEFDEGKGGKKLLRMKITAEVDGTRREYAITYGRYGRNNAAKSFAYASAEADAERLAAVVETLTGVKPKIRRRSDGIIELVCSREHLEVFKRFAELTDAIEKWLEETGR
;
A
#
# COMPACT_ATOMS: atom_id res chain seq x y z
N MET A 1 41.08 13.87 19.96
CA MET A 1 40.55 12.50 20.15
C MET A 1 39.06 12.60 20.40
N LEU A 2 38.25 12.51 19.34
CA LEU A 2 36.79 12.42 19.46
C LEU A 2 36.40 10.95 19.29
N ARG A 3 35.77 10.40 20.33
CA ARG A 3 35.31 9.01 20.41
C ARG A 3 34.17 8.79 19.44
N SER A 4 34.32 7.79 18.57
CA SER A 4 33.24 7.19 17.78
C SER A 4 32.18 6.58 18.70
N PRO A 5 30.87 6.79 18.47
CA PRO A 5 29.85 5.95 19.08
C PRO A 5 29.78 4.65 18.27
N SER A 6 30.24 3.57 18.89
CA SER A 6 29.99 2.19 18.47
C SER A 6 28.48 1.90 18.49
N ILE A 7 27.89 1.63 17.34
CA ILE A 7 26.53 1.09 17.26
C ILE A 7 26.64 -0.43 17.26
N CYS A 8 26.74 -1.02 18.45
CA CYS A 8 26.48 -2.43 18.67
C CYS A 8 25.06 -2.61 19.21
N GLY A 9 24.29 -3.47 18.54
CA GLY A 9 23.17 -4.22 19.11
C GLY A 9 21.88 -3.45 19.40
N GLY A 10 20.89 -3.57 18.52
CA GLY A 10 19.54 -3.08 18.83
C GLY A 10 18.48 -3.46 17.80
N SER A 11 17.83 -4.60 18.02
CA SER A 11 16.41 -4.87 17.72
C SER A 11 15.92 -4.68 16.28
N LYS A 12 15.48 -5.79 15.66
CA LYS A 12 14.77 -5.83 14.35
C LYS A 12 13.60 -4.82 14.20
N MET A 13 13.10 -4.20 15.27
CA MET A 13 12.10 -3.12 15.25
C MET A 13 12.65 -1.74 14.83
N GLY A 14 13.95 -1.44 14.99
CA GLY A 14 14.54 -0.15 14.64
C GLY A 14 14.81 0.02 13.14
N ALA A 15 15.24 -1.07 12.49
CA ALA A 15 15.52 -1.08 11.05
C ALA A 15 14.26 -0.91 10.18
N LEU A 16 13.11 -1.45 10.64
CA LEU A 16 11.82 -1.36 9.94
C LEU A 16 11.24 0.07 9.90
N SER A 17 11.63 0.95 10.83
CA SER A 17 11.16 2.34 10.88
C SER A 17 11.92 3.25 9.88
N LEU A 18 13.23 3.05 9.76
CA LEU A 18 14.11 3.80 8.85
C LEU A 18 13.84 3.49 7.37
N SER A 19 13.57 2.23 7.02
CA SER A 19 13.20 1.88 5.65
C SER A 19 11.85 2.50 5.25
N GLY A 20 10.87 2.49 6.14
CA GLY A 20 9.57 3.11 5.91
C GLY A 20 9.65 4.63 5.76
N SER A 21 10.49 5.29 6.57
CA SER A 21 10.68 6.74 6.51
C SER A 21 11.46 7.18 5.27
N LEU A 22 12.50 6.44 4.86
CA LEU A 22 13.26 6.73 3.64
C LEU A 22 12.40 6.54 2.39
N ALA A 23 11.58 5.49 2.33
CA ALA A 23 10.63 5.30 1.23
C ALA A 23 9.60 6.44 1.15
N HIS A 24 9.10 6.92 2.29
CA HIS A 24 8.16 8.03 2.32
C HIS A 24 8.82 9.37 1.95
N ALA A 25 10.04 9.64 2.45
CA ALA A 25 10.82 10.81 2.01
C ALA A 25 11.10 10.77 0.51
N THR A 26 11.40 9.59 -0.03
CA THR A 26 11.59 9.42 -1.49
C THR A 26 10.32 9.71 -2.26
N PHE A 27 9.16 9.21 -1.82
CA PHE A 27 7.88 9.56 -2.43
C PHE A 27 7.63 11.08 -2.40
N LEU A 28 7.82 11.72 -1.24
CA LEU A 28 7.65 13.16 -1.09
C LEU A 28 8.62 13.96 -1.95
N SER A 29 9.83 13.45 -2.22
CA SER A 29 10.80 14.12 -3.11
C SER A 29 10.31 14.23 -4.55
N VAL A 30 9.52 13.25 -5.02
CA VAL A 30 9.00 13.19 -6.40
C VAL A 30 7.59 13.79 -6.50
N TYR A 31 6.71 13.46 -5.55
CA TYR A 31 5.27 13.72 -5.64
C TYR A 31 4.75 14.69 -4.56
N GLY A 32 5.62 15.20 -3.69
CA GLY A 32 5.24 16.20 -2.69
C GLY A 32 4.56 17.41 -3.36
N LYS A 33 3.45 17.89 -2.79
CA LYS A 33 2.68 19.00 -3.38
C LYS A 33 3.41 20.33 -3.26
N ASP A 34 4.13 20.52 -2.16
CA ASP A 34 4.93 21.70 -1.86
C ASP A 34 6.37 21.57 -2.40
N GLU A 35 6.87 22.61 -3.06
CA GLU A 35 8.20 22.61 -3.69
C GLU A 35 9.33 22.55 -2.66
N GLN A 36 9.17 23.25 -1.54
CA GLN A 36 10.15 23.25 -0.47
C GLN A 36 10.21 21.87 0.20
N GLN A 37 9.06 21.23 0.39
CA GLN A 37 8.96 19.85 0.88
C GLN A 37 9.62 18.85 -0.07
N ARG A 38 9.38 18.94 -1.39
CA ARG A 38 10.04 18.07 -2.39
C ARG A 38 11.56 18.21 -2.30
N ARG A 39 12.06 19.45 -2.25
CA ARG A 39 13.49 19.73 -2.18
C ARG A 39 14.13 19.19 -0.91
N LEU A 40 13.55 19.47 0.26
CA LEU A 40 14.07 18.98 1.54
C LEU A 40 14.05 17.45 1.61
N ALA A 41 13.01 16.82 1.06
CA ALA A 41 12.92 15.37 0.99
C ALA A 41 13.96 14.76 0.04
N ALA A 42 14.22 15.40 -1.11
CA ALA A 42 15.28 14.98 -2.04
C ALA A 42 16.67 15.10 -1.40
N GLU A 43 16.97 16.23 -0.76
CA GLU A 43 18.25 16.46 -0.05
C GLU A 43 18.45 15.44 1.07
N PHE A 44 17.39 15.10 1.80
CA PHE A 44 17.44 14.06 2.83
C PHE A 44 17.73 12.66 2.24
N VAL A 45 17.08 12.29 1.13
CA VAL A 45 17.32 11.00 0.46
C VAL A 45 18.76 10.91 -0.06
N GLU A 46 19.26 11.97 -0.67
CA GLU A 46 20.66 12.05 -1.13
C GLU A 46 21.64 11.89 0.04
N TYR A 47 21.38 12.58 1.15
CA TYR A 47 22.20 12.48 2.35
C TYR A 47 22.24 11.03 2.88
N ILE A 48 21.10 10.36 2.97
CA ILE A 48 21.05 8.97 3.46
C ILE A 48 21.76 8.00 2.50
N LEU A 49 21.60 8.16 1.18
CA LEU A 49 22.30 7.35 0.19
C LEU A 49 23.82 7.56 0.24
N GLN A 50 24.27 8.80 0.45
CA GLN A 50 25.68 9.10 0.64
C GLN A 50 26.23 8.40 1.88
N ARG A 51 25.54 8.47 3.02
CA ARG A 51 25.95 7.80 4.26
C ARG A 51 25.96 6.27 4.10
N ALA A 52 24.99 5.72 3.38
CA ALA A 52 24.94 4.28 3.09
C ALA A 52 26.13 3.84 2.21
N ARG A 53 26.56 4.67 1.26
CA ARG A 53 27.75 4.42 0.42
C ARG A 53 29.05 4.46 1.23
N GLU A 54 29.14 5.36 2.21
CA GLU A 54 30.28 5.45 3.14
C GLU A 54 30.34 4.23 4.07
N GLU A 55 29.20 3.69 4.49
CA GLU A 55 29.11 2.53 5.39
C GLU A 55 29.43 1.20 4.68
N GLY A 56 29.08 1.08 3.39
CA GLY A 56 29.47 -0.06 2.56
C GLY A 56 28.49 -0.37 1.42
N GLU A 57 28.96 -1.10 0.42
CA GLU A 57 28.21 -1.38 -0.80
C GLU A 57 26.90 -2.13 -0.53
N ASP A 58 26.88 -3.09 0.40
CA ASP A 58 25.68 -3.83 0.76
C ASP A 58 24.62 -2.95 1.47
N VAL A 59 25.06 -1.95 2.23
CA VAL A 59 24.16 -0.99 2.89
C VAL A 59 23.60 -0.02 1.86
N TYR A 60 24.45 0.46 0.95
CA TYR A 60 24.02 1.29 -0.18
C TYR A 60 23.00 0.58 -1.07
N ARG A 61 23.23 -0.69 -1.43
CA ARG A 61 22.31 -1.49 -2.25
C ARG A 61 20.93 -1.60 -1.59
N LYS A 62 20.88 -1.90 -0.29
CA LYS A 62 19.61 -1.96 0.47
C LYS A 62 18.91 -0.61 0.57
N ALA A 63 19.65 0.47 0.80
CA ALA A 63 19.07 1.81 0.82
C ALA A 63 18.52 2.21 -0.56
N LEU A 64 19.22 1.84 -1.63
CA LEU A 64 18.79 2.09 -2.99
C LEU A 64 17.50 1.32 -3.34
N GLU A 65 17.38 0.06 -2.92
CA GLU A 65 16.13 -0.71 -3.09
C GLU A 65 14.93 -0.02 -2.42
N VAL A 66 15.12 0.54 -1.21
CA VAL A 66 14.08 1.29 -0.49
C VAL A 66 13.73 2.60 -1.21
N VAL A 67 14.72 3.28 -1.80
CA VAL A 67 14.51 4.49 -2.61
C VAL A 67 13.75 4.15 -3.89
N GLU A 68 14.14 3.10 -4.61
CA GLU A 68 13.42 2.65 -5.81
C GLU A 68 11.98 2.24 -5.47
N GLU A 69 11.77 1.56 -4.34
CA GLU A 69 10.43 1.29 -3.82
C GLU A 69 9.66 2.59 -3.55
N GLY A 70 10.27 3.58 -2.89
CA GLY A 70 9.67 4.88 -2.63
C GLY A 70 9.34 5.67 -3.90
N ARG A 71 10.18 5.61 -4.94
CA ARG A 71 9.94 6.20 -6.26
C ARG A 71 8.78 5.54 -7.00
N SER A 72 8.59 4.24 -6.78
CA SER A 72 7.49 3.49 -7.39
C SER A 72 6.13 3.74 -6.74
N ARG A 73 6.07 4.50 -5.63
CA ARG A 73 4.80 4.91 -5.01
C ARG A 73 4.10 5.96 -5.86
N GLY A 74 2.81 5.79 -6.12
CA GLY A 74 2.04 6.69 -6.98
C GLY A 74 2.53 6.82 -8.43
N SER A 75 3.43 5.95 -8.90
CA SER A 75 3.96 6.01 -10.27
C SER A 75 3.09 5.20 -11.25
N LEU A 76 2.35 4.21 -10.74
CA LEU A 76 1.44 3.40 -11.54
C LEU A 76 0.08 4.07 -11.62
N ARG A 77 -0.61 3.86 -12.73
CA ARG A 77 -2.03 4.19 -12.89
C ARG A 77 -2.84 2.92 -12.80
N LEU A 78 -4.05 2.99 -12.23
CA LEU A 78 -4.95 1.83 -12.21
C LEU A 78 -5.35 1.41 -13.62
N GLU A 79 -5.59 2.39 -14.49
CA GLU A 79 -5.96 2.14 -15.89
C GLU A 79 -4.83 1.45 -16.66
N GLY A 80 -5.20 0.48 -17.51
CA GLY A 80 -4.27 -0.18 -18.42
C GLY A 80 -3.69 -1.50 -17.90
N PHE A 81 -4.02 -1.89 -16.67
CA PHE A 81 -3.70 -3.23 -16.17
C PHE A 81 -4.64 -4.26 -16.81
N GLU A 82 -4.05 -5.20 -17.55
CA GLU A 82 -4.76 -6.34 -18.13
C GLU A 82 -3.97 -7.63 -17.84
N LYS A 83 -4.61 -8.61 -17.20
CA LYS A 83 -3.94 -9.86 -16.81
C LYS A 83 -4.92 -11.04 -16.75
N GLY A 84 -4.45 -12.20 -17.17
CA GLY A 84 -5.10 -13.49 -16.89
C GLY A 84 -4.77 -13.96 -15.47
N VAL A 85 -5.78 -14.11 -14.62
CA VAL A 85 -5.65 -14.59 -13.22
C VAL A 85 -6.69 -15.67 -12.97
N ASP A 86 -6.29 -16.84 -12.47
CA ASP A 86 -7.17 -17.98 -12.20
C ASP A 86 -8.13 -18.33 -13.37
N GLY A 87 -7.61 -18.27 -14.61
CA GLY A 87 -8.37 -18.54 -15.83
C GLY A 87 -9.33 -17.43 -16.26
N ARG A 88 -9.28 -16.26 -15.61
CA ARG A 88 -10.14 -15.10 -15.89
C ARG A 88 -9.35 -13.96 -16.48
N LEU A 89 -9.90 -13.27 -17.47
CA LEU A 89 -9.30 -12.06 -18.01
C LEU A 89 -9.79 -10.85 -17.21
N VAL A 90 -8.87 -10.16 -16.56
CA VAL A 90 -9.15 -8.96 -15.76
C VAL A 90 -8.58 -7.74 -16.48
N ARG A 91 -9.41 -6.73 -16.74
CA ARG A 91 -9.02 -5.42 -17.26
C ARG A 91 -9.43 -4.31 -16.31
N ILE A 92 -8.47 -3.54 -15.80
CA ILE A 92 -8.72 -2.42 -14.90
C ILE A 92 -8.98 -1.16 -15.72
N ILE A 93 -10.13 -0.54 -15.44
CA ILE A 93 -10.60 0.67 -16.14
C ILE A 93 -10.20 1.92 -15.36
N GLY A 94 -10.22 1.85 -14.03
CA GLY A 94 -9.82 2.96 -13.17
C GLY A 94 -10.33 2.79 -11.75
N GLY A 95 -10.21 3.84 -10.94
CA GLY A 95 -10.67 3.79 -9.57
C GLY A 95 -10.23 5.01 -8.76
N GLY A 96 -10.54 4.98 -7.47
CA GLY A 96 -10.17 6.03 -6.54
C GLY A 96 -10.44 5.61 -5.10
N ALA A 97 -10.04 6.47 -4.17
CA ALA A 97 -10.21 6.25 -2.75
C ALA A 97 -10.84 7.46 -2.07
N GLU A 98 -11.78 7.19 -1.16
CA GLU A 98 -12.49 8.17 -0.36
C GLU A 98 -12.49 7.77 1.12
N PHE A 99 -12.74 8.73 2.01
CA PHE A 99 -12.94 8.44 3.43
C PHE A 99 -14.41 8.23 3.72
N ASP A 100 -14.68 7.30 4.64
CA ASP A 100 -16.03 7.00 5.11
C ASP A 100 -16.03 6.95 6.65
N GLU A 101 -17.19 7.07 7.28
CA GLU A 101 -17.34 6.95 8.73
C GLU A 101 -18.01 5.64 9.09
N GLY A 102 -17.24 4.77 9.74
CA GLY A 102 -17.72 3.50 10.26
C GLY A 102 -18.49 3.66 11.57
N LYS A 103 -19.09 2.55 12.03
CA LYS A 103 -19.78 2.47 13.32
C LYS A 103 -18.88 2.98 14.46
N GLY A 104 -19.37 3.96 15.22
CA GLY A 104 -18.65 4.58 16.33
C GLY A 104 -17.70 5.71 15.93
N GLY A 105 -17.91 6.36 14.77
CA GLY A 105 -17.12 7.50 14.32
C GLY A 105 -15.70 7.14 13.86
N LYS A 106 -15.46 5.86 13.55
CA LYS A 106 -14.13 5.39 13.15
C LYS A 106 -13.93 5.68 11.67
N LYS A 107 -12.86 6.43 11.35
CA LYS A 107 -12.50 6.73 9.95
C LYS A 107 -12.14 5.45 9.19
N LEU A 108 -12.82 5.22 8.08
CA LEU A 108 -12.57 4.13 7.14
C LEU A 108 -11.97 4.68 5.85
N LEU A 109 -11.23 3.83 5.16
CA LEU A 109 -10.72 4.10 3.82
C LEU A 109 -11.48 3.22 2.84
N ARG A 110 -12.28 3.82 1.96
CA ARG A 110 -13.07 3.11 0.95
C ARG A 110 -12.42 3.31 -0.41
N MET A 111 -12.02 2.21 -1.03
CA MET A 111 -11.43 2.19 -2.36
C MET A 111 -12.44 1.60 -3.34
N LYS A 112 -12.66 2.28 -4.47
CA LYS A 112 -13.52 1.82 -5.55
C LYS A 112 -12.65 1.57 -6.77
N ILE A 113 -12.75 0.38 -7.34
CA ILE A 113 -11.98 -0.04 -8.51
C ILE A 113 -12.97 -0.53 -9.55
N THR A 114 -13.00 0.13 -10.71
CA THR A 114 -13.79 -0.30 -11.85
C THR A 114 -12.95 -1.24 -12.70
N ALA A 115 -13.45 -2.46 -12.91
CA ALA A 115 -12.79 -3.47 -13.72
C ALA A 115 -13.79 -4.29 -14.51
N GLU A 116 -13.30 -4.84 -15.62
CA GLU A 116 -13.99 -5.86 -16.40
C GLU A 116 -13.35 -7.21 -16.10
N VAL A 117 -14.17 -8.19 -15.74
CA VAL A 117 -13.74 -9.57 -15.50
C VAL A 117 -14.59 -10.49 -16.35
N ASP A 118 -13.97 -11.24 -17.25
CA ASP A 118 -14.63 -12.15 -18.21
C ASP A 118 -15.77 -11.45 -18.98
N GLY A 119 -15.51 -10.23 -19.49
CA GLY A 119 -16.49 -9.42 -20.22
C GLY A 119 -17.53 -8.73 -19.34
N THR A 120 -17.48 -8.91 -18.01
CA THR A 120 -18.42 -8.29 -17.07
C THR A 120 -17.79 -7.08 -16.39
N ARG A 121 -18.22 -5.88 -16.77
CA ARG A 121 -17.81 -4.62 -16.13
C ARG A 121 -18.53 -4.40 -14.81
N ARG A 122 -17.79 -4.19 -13.72
CA ARG A 122 -18.31 -3.87 -12.39
C ARG A 122 -17.41 -2.88 -11.66
N GLU A 123 -18.01 -2.16 -10.71
CA GLU A 123 -17.26 -1.43 -9.70
C GLU A 123 -17.15 -2.29 -8.44
N TYR A 124 -15.93 -2.45 -7.95
CA TYR A 124 -15.60 -3.22 -6.77
C TYR A 124 -15.20 -2.28 -5.65
N ALA A 125 -15.86 -2.41 -4.50
CA ALA A 125 -15.54 -1.62 -3.31
C ALA A 125 -14.75 -2.45 -2.29
N ILE A 126 -13.63 -1.90 -1.82
CA ILE A 126 -12.80 -2.46 -0.76
C ILE A 126 -12.71 -1.43 0.36
N THR A 127 -13.20 -1.75 1.55
CA THR A 127 -13.19 -0.82 2.69
C THR A 127 -12.21 -1.30 3.75
N TYR A 128 -11.17 -0.50 3.98
CA TYR A 128 -10.21 -0.69 5.06
C TYR A 128 -10.66 -0.01 6.34
N GLY A 129 -10.48 -0.74 7.43
CA GLY A 129 -10.69 -0.26 8.78
C GLY A 129 -9.54 -0.67 9.69
N ARG A 130 -9.63 -0.18 10.92
CA ARG A 130 -8.70 -0.46 12.00
C ARG A 130 -9.32 -1.41 13.02
N TYR A 131 -8.68 -2.56 13.23
CA TYR A 131 -9.27 -3.64 14.02
C TYR A 131 -8.31 -4.27 15.03
N GLY A 132 -8.88 -4.74 16.14
CA GLY A 132 -8.17 -5.45 17.20
C GLY A 132 -7.30 -4.55 18.09
N ARG A 133 -6.66 -5.15 19.08
CA ARG A 133 -5.79 -4.45 20.06
C ARG A 133 -4.55 -3.83 19.43
N ASN A 134 -4.09 -4.37 18.30
CA ASN A 134 -2.89 -3.91 17.59
C ASN A 134 -3.19 -2.88 16.50
N ASN A 135 -4.41 -2.36 16.44
CA ASN A 135 -4.83 -1.35 15.46
C ASN A 135 -4.49 -1.77 14.00
N ALA A 136 -4.74 -3.05 13.68
CA ALA A 136 -4.34 -3.63 12.41
C ALA A 136 -5.21 -3.08 11.26
N ALA A 137 -4.57 -2.65 10.18
CA ALA A 137 -5.24 -2.27 8.94
C ALA A 137 -5.68 -3.54 8.20
N LYS A 138 -7.00 -3.71 8.06
CA LYS A 138 -7.62 -4.82 7.33
C LYS A 138 -8.83 -4.33 6.56
N SER A 139 -9.10 -4.92 5.41
CA SER A 139 -10.36 -4.71 4.71
C SER A 139 -11.29 -5.91 4.84
N PHE A 140 -12.58 -5.62 4.72
CA PHE A 140 -13.63 -6.62 4.60
C PHE A 140 -14.51 -6.25 3.41
N ALA A 141 -14.52 -7.11 2.41
CA ALA A 141 -15.48 -7.06 1.31
C ALA A 141 -16.41 -8.27 1.43
N TYR A 142 -17.70 -8.04 1.21
CA TYR A 142 -18.73 -9.07 1.34
C TYR A 142 -19.36 -9.33 -0.02
N ALA A 143 -19.46 -10.61 -0.38
CA ALA A 143 -20.15 -11.07 -1.57
C ALA A 143 -21.20 -12.12 -1.18
N SER A 144 -22.36 -12.06 -1.82
CA SER A 144 -23.43 -13.05 -1.67
C SER A 144 -23.23 -14.26 -2.58
N ALA A 145 -22.52 -14.09 -3.70
CA ALA A 145 -22.23 -15.13 -4.66
C ALA A 145 -20.72 -15.42 -4.74
N GLU A 146 -20.38 -16.70 -4.88
CA GLU A 146 -18.99 -17.16 -4.98
C GLU A 146 -18.29 -16.61 -6.21
N ALA A 147 -19.00 -16.54 -7.34
CA ALA A 147 -18.47 -15.90 -8.54
C ALA A 147 -18.10 -14.43 -8.34
N ASP A 148 -18.85 -13.69 -7.50
CA ASP A 148 -18.56 -12.27 -7.24
C ASP A 148 -17.36 -12.10 -6.29
N ALA A 149 -17.23 -13.00 -5.32
CA ALA A 149 -16.05 -13.10 -4.46
C ALA A 149 -14.79 -13.42 -5.29
N GLU A 150 -14.87 -14.37 -6.21
CA GLU A 150 -13.75 -14.76 -7.06
C GLU A 150 -13.36 -13.66 -8.06
N ARG A 151 -14.33 -12.95 -8.64
CA ARG A 151 -14.04 -11.78 -9.50
C ARG A 151 -13.30 -10.70 -8.74
N LEU A 152 -13.74 -10.37 -7.53
CA LEU A 152 -13.04 -9.41 -6.68
C LEU A 152 -11.65 -9.91 -6.29
N ALA A 153 -11.49 -11.20 -5.99
CA ALA A 153 -10.20 -11.79 -5.69
C ALA A 153 -9.23 -11.63 -6.87
N ALA A 154 -9.70 -11.90 -8.10
CA ALA A 154 -8.91 -11.75 -9.31
C ALA A 154 -8.50 -10.28 -9.57
N VAL A 155 -9.38 -9.31 -9.29
CA VAL A 155 -9.04 -7.87 -9.37
C VAL A 155 -7.94 -7.50 -8.38
N VAL A 156 -8.07 -7.93 -7.12
CA VAL A 156 -7.07 -7.66 -6.08
C VAL A 156 -5.73 -8.32 -6.42
N GLU A 157 -5.75 -9.58 -6.84
CA GLU A 157 -4.54 -10.32 -7.22
C GLU A 157 -3.88 -9.74 -8.48
N THR A 158 -4.66 -9.23 -9.43
CA THR A 158 -4.12 -8.54 -10.61
C THR A 158 -3.32 -7.30 -10.23
N LEU A 159 -3.83 -6.51 -9.30
CA LEU A 159 -3.21 -5.26 -8.87
C LEU A 159 -2.08 -5.46 -7.85
N THR A 160 -2.17 -6.48 -7.01
CA THR A 160 -1.24 -6.67 -5.89
C THR A 160 -0.27 -7.85 -6.06
N GLY A 161 -0.57 -8.78 -6.98
CA GLY A 161 0.14 -10.05 -7.10
C GLY A 161 -0.11 -11.02 -5.95
N VAL A 162 -0.94 -10.65 -4.96
CA VAL A 162 -1.25 -11.45 -3.78
C VAL A 162 -2.76 -11.71 -3.74
N LYS A 163 -3.12 -12.99 -3.59
CA LYS A 163 -4.52 -13.38 -3.50
C LYS A 163 -5.11 -13.02 -2.14
N PRO A 164 -6.26 -12.32 -2.08
CA PRO A 164 -6.91 -12.02 -0.81
C PRO A 164 -7.46 -13.29 -0.16
N LYS A 165 -7.61 -13.27 1.16
CA LYS A 165 -8.16 -14.41 1.89
C LYS A 165 -9.67 -14.46 1.72
N ILE A 166 -10.18 -15.57 1.17
CA ILE A 166 -11.62 -15.81 1.03
C ILE A 166 -12.08 -16.72 2.18
N ARG A 167 -13.16 -16.34 2.86
CA ARG A 167 -13.79 -17.14 3.92
C ARG A 167 -15.30 -17.17 3.74
N ARG A 168 -15.88 -18.37 3.76
CA ARG A 168 -17.33 -18.54 3.85
C ARG A 168 -17.77 -18.51 5.31
N ARG A 169 -18.76 -17.67 5.62
CA ARG A 169 -19.39 -17.62 6.94
C ARG A 169 -20.58 -18.57 7.03
N SER A 170 -21.03 -18.84 8.25
CA SER A 170 -22.18 -19.71 8.53
C SER A 170 -23.52 -19.16 8.02
N ASP A 171 -23.62 -17.84 7.83
CA ASP A 171 -24.77 -17.13 7.26
C ASP A 171 -24.78 -17.14 5.71
N GLY A 172 -23.85 -17.87 5.08
CA GLY A 172 -23.74 -17.96 3.62
C GLY A 172 -23.01 -16.80 2.96
N ILE A 173 -22.67 -15.74 3.72
CA ILE A 173 -21.92 -14.59 3.20
C ILE A 173 -20.46 -15.01 2.98
N ILE A 174 -19.91 -14.62 1.84
CA ILE A 174 -18.50 -14.81 1.51
C ILE A 174 -17.75 -13.53 1.84
N GLU A 175 -16.75 -13.65 2.69
CA GLU A 175 -15.89 -12.58 3.17
C GLU A 175 -14.55 -12.64 2.44
N LEU A 176 -14.18 -11.55 1.78
CA LEU A 176 -12.83 -11.29 1.29
C LEU A 176 -12.10 -10.38 2.26
N VAL A 177 -10.93 -10.82 2.70
CA VAL A 177 -10.07 -10.08 3.62
C VAL A 177 -8.77 -9.72 2.94
N CYS A 178 -8.51 -8.42 2.78
CA CYS A 178 -7.20 -7.92 2.38
C CYS A 178 -6.41 -7.49 3.64
N SER A 179 -5.15 -7.93 3.70
CA SER A 179 -4.21 -7.59 4.77
C SER A 179 -3.57 -6.22 4.54
N ARG A 180 -2.75 -5.78 5.50
CA ARG A 180 -1.91 -4.60 5.32
C ARG A 180 -0.97 -4.71 4.12
N GLU A 181 -0.50 -5.91 3.77
CA GLU A 181 0.40 -6.11 2.62
C GLU A 181 -0.26 -5.66 1.31
N HIS A 182 -1.54 -6.00 1.12
CA HIS A 182 -2.31 -5.54 -0.04
C HIS A 182 -2.39 -4.02 -0.07
N LEU A 183 -2.64 -3.39 1.08
CA LEU A 183 -2.70 -1.93 1.22
C LEU A 183 -1.37 -1.25 0.88
N GLU A 184 -0.23 -1.85 1.26
CA GLU A 184 1.10 -1.31 0.90
C GLU A 184 1.35 -1.38 -0.61
N VAL A 185 0.91 -2.43 -1.31
CA VAL A 185 1.02 -2.48 -2.78
C VAL A 185 0.08 -1.48 -3.45
N PHE A 186 -1.12 -1.25 -2.91
CA PHE A 186 -2.05 -0.27 -3.44
C PHE A 186 -1.52 1.18 -3.40
N LYS A 187 -0.54 1.50 -2.54
CA LYS A 187 0.13 2.82 -2.54
C LYS A 187 0.94 3.10 -3.80
N ARG A 188 1.20 2.09 -4.63
CA ARG A 188 1.90 2.29 -5.91
C ARG A 188 1.03 2.99 -6.95
N PHE A 189 -0.28 3.01 -6.76
CA PHE A 189 -1.22 3.64 -7.67
C PHE A 189 -1.47 5.11 -7.30
N ALA A 190 -1.28 6.00 -8.28
CA ALA A 190 -1.43 7.45 -8.13
C ALA A 190 -2.82 7.83 -7.60
N GLU A 191 -3.85 7.13 -8.05
CA GLU A 191 -5.25 7.38 -7.72
C GLU A 191 -5.61 7.03 -6.27
N LEU A 192 -4.76 6.25 -5.60
CA LEU A 192 -5.02 5.68 -4.28
C LEU A 192 -4.03 6.16 -3.21
N THR A 193 -2.79 6.47 -3.61
CA THR A 193 -1.67 6.72 -2.68
C THR A 193 -1.98 7.82 -1.64
N ASP A 194 -2.42 8.99 -2.08
CA ASP A 194 -2.70 10.14 -1.21
C ASP A 194 -3.74 9.81 -0.13
N ALA A 195 -4.81 9.12 -0.53
CA ALA A 195 -5.88 8.75 0.38
C ALA A 195 -5.40 7.68 1.38
N ILE A 196 -4.63 6.68 0.92
CA ILE A 196 -4.08 5.62 1.77
C ILE A 196 -3.13 6.21 2.82
N GLU A 197 -2.19 7.08 2.42
CA GLU A 197 -1.21 7.66 3.34
C GLU A 197 -1.90 8.52 4.40
N LYS A 198 -2.79 9.42 3.98
CA LYS A 198 -3.55 10.27 4.90
C LYS A 198 -4.39 9.45 5.87
N TRP A 199 -5.01 8.36 5.42
CA TRP A 199 -5.74 7.47 6.32
C TRP A 199 -4.83 6.78 7.32
N LEU A 200 -3.66 6.29 6.89
CA LEU A 200 -2.72 5.61 7.77
C LEU A 200 -2.15 6.54 8.85
N GLU A 201 -1.87 7.79 8.51
CA GLU A 201 -1.38 8.82 9.43
C GLU A 201 -2.44 9.15 10.49
N GLU A 202 -3.67 9.45 10.07
CA GLU A 202 -4.74 9.84 10.99
C GLU A 202 -5.22 8.69 11.89
N THR A 203 -5.10 7.44 11.42
CA THR A 203 -5.60 6.26 12.14
C THR A 203 -4.52 5.43 12.83
N GLY A 204 -3.25 5.81 12.74
CA GLY A 204 -2.11 5.06 13.29
C GLY A 204 -1.88 5.19 14.79
N ARG A 205 -2.75 5.92 15.50
CA ARG A 205 -2.65 6.22 16.94
C ARG A 205 -3.19 5.12 17.84
#